data_AF-A0A2V5QK60-F1
#
_entry.id   AF-A0A2V5QK60-F1
#
_cell.length_a   1.000
_cell.length_b   1.000
_cell.length_c   1.000
_cell.angle_alpha   90.00
_cell.angle_beta   90.00
_cell.angle_gamma   90.00
#
_symmetry.space_group_name_H-M   'P 1'
#
loop_
_entity.id
_entity.type
_entity.pdbx_description
1 polymer ?
#
loop_
_entity_poly.entity_id
_entity_poly.type
_entity_poly.pdbx_seq_one_letter_code
_entity_poly.pdbx_strand_id
1 'polypeptide(L)' 'MYKHILIPLENSPADETILTHIKPLARITSAELLLVHVADG' A
#
# COMPACT_ATOMS: atom_id res chain seq x y z
N MET A 1 9.72 -13.92 -0.66
CA MET A 1 8.31 -13.80 -1.09
C MET A 1 7.61 -12.86 -0.12
N TYR A 2 7.00 -11.79 -0.61
CA TYR A 2 6.34 -10.80 0.24
C TYR A 2 5.12 -11.43 0.92
N LYS A 3 4.96 -11.19 2.22
CA LYS A 3 3.82 -11.69 3.02
C LYS A 3 2.97 -10.54 3.58
N HIS A 4 3.61 -9.43 3.89
CA HIS A 4 2.98 -8.20 4.35
C HIS A 4 3.63 -7.03 3.61
N ILE A 5 2.82 -6.12 3.10
CA ILE A 5 3.23 -4.93 2.38
C ILE A 5 2.61 -3.74 3.11
N LEU A 6 3.46 -2.90 3.72
CA LEU A 6 3.04 -1.69 4.39
C LEU A 6 3.16 -0.50 3.44
N ILE A 7 2.12 0.33 3.39
CA ILE A 7 2.09 1.53 2.55
C ILE A 7 1.62 2.71 3.40
N PRO A 8 2.46 3.76 3.56
CA PRO A 8 2.00 5.03 4.09
C PRO A 8 1.17 5.77 3.03
N LEU A 9 0.06 6.36 3.45
CA LEU A 9 -0.81 7.19 2.62
C LEU A 9 -0.82 8.62 3.17
N GLU A 10 -0.60 9.58 2.29
CA GLU A 10 -0.51 11.01 2.64
C GLU A 10 -1.64 11.84 1.99
N ASN A 11 -2.69 11.16 1.52
CA ASN A 11 -3.83 11.74 0.79
C ASN A 11 -3.37 12.59 -0.40
N SER A 12 -2.41 12.03 -1.15
CA SER A 12 -1.78 12.69 -2.29
C SER A 12 -2.11 11.96 -3.61
N PRO A 13 -2.00 12.61 -4.77
CA PRO A 13 -2.13 11.92 -6.07
C PRO A 13 -1.13 10.77 -6.27
N ALA A 14 0.00 10.77 -5.54
CA ALA A 14 0.95 9.67 -5.58
C ALA A 14 0.36 8.37 -4.98
N ASP A 15 -0.55 8.49 -4.02
CA ASP A 15 -1.19 7.36 -3.35
C ASP A 15 -1.99 6.51 -4.35
N GLU A 16 -2.72 7.15 -5.27
CA GLU A 16 -3.46 6.47 -6.32
C GLU A 16 -2.54 5.67 -7.24
N THR A 17 -1.38 6.25 -7.56
CA THR A 17 -0.34 5.59 -8.37
C THR A 17 0.16 4.36 -7.62
N ILE A 18 0.52 4.49 -6.35
CA ILE A 18 1.02 3.38 -5.53
C ILE A 18 -0.03 2.26 -5.43
N LEU A 19 -1.28 2.60 -5.11
CA LEU A 19 -2.38 1.65 -4.96
C LEU A 19 -2.68 0.90 -6.26
N THR A 20 -2.51 1.54 -7.41
CA THR A 20 -2.69 0.90 -8.73
C THR A 20 -1.66 -0.20 -8.97
N HIS A 21 -0.40 0.02 -8.58
CA HIS A 21 0.69 -0.93 -8.82
C HIS A 21 0.76 -2.03 -7.76
N ILE A 22 0.41 -1.73 -6.51
CA ILE A 22 0.61 -2.68 -5.41
C ILE A 22 -0.49 -3.73 -5.30
N LYS A 23 -1.72 -3.43 -5.73
CA LYS A 23 -2.85 -4.38 -5.68
C LYS A 23 -2.58 -5.65 -6.52
N PRO A 24 -2.12 -5.57 -7.78
CA PRO A 24 -1.73 -6.75 -8.54
C PRO A 24 -0.60 -7.54 -7.88
N LEU A 25 0.42 -6.85 -7.35
CA LEU A 25 1.56 -7.49 -6.69
C LEU A 25 1.13 -8.28 -5.45
N ALA A 26 0.29 -7.69 -4.60
CA ALA A 26 -0.26 -8.35 -3.42
C ALA A 26 -1.04 -9.62 -3.76
N ARG A 27 -1.82 -9.60 -4.85
CA ARG A 27 -2.57 -10.78 -5.33
C ARG A 27 -1.65 -11.91 -5.78
N ILE A 28 -0.65 -11.60 -6.61
CA ILE A 28 0.30 -12.61 -7.14
C ILE A 28 1.12 -13.23 -6.00
N THR A 29 1.43 -12.44 -4.98
CA THR A 29 2.25 -12.88 -3.84
C THR A 29 1.43 -13.42 -2.67
N SER A 30 0.09 -13.34 -2.72
CA SER A 30 -0.80 -13.58 -1.58
C SER A 30 -0.37 -12.80 -0.33
N ALA A 31 0.10 -11.57 -0.53
CA ALA A 31 0.54 -10.70 0.54
C ALA A 31 -0.62 -9.88 1.10
N GLU A 32 -0.60 -9.66 2.41
CA GLU A 32 -1.48 -8.73 3.10
C GLU A 32 -1.03 -7.28 2.85
N LEU A 33 -1.99 -6.39 2.59
CA LEU A 33 -1.73 -4.95 2.43
C LEU A 33 -2.14 -4.22 3.71
N LEU A 34 -1.17 -3.56 4.36
CA LEU A 34 -1.41 -2.68 5.50
C LEU A 34 -1.26 -1.22 5.06
N LEU A 35 -2.38 -0.50 4.99
CA LEU A 35 -2.41 0.91 4.65
C LEU A 35 -2.40 1.75 5.93
N VAL A 36 -1.46 2.67 6.05
CA VAL A 36 -1.29 3.51 7.24
C VAL A 36 -1.38 4.97 6.84
N HIS A 37 -2.18 5.74 7.56
CA HIS A 37 -2.13 7.20 7.50
C HIS A 37 -1.54 7.70 8.81
N VAL A 38 -0.47 8.49 8.74
CA VAL A 38 0.11 9.14 9.92
C VAL A 38 -0.53 10.51 10.05
N ALA A 39 -1.27 10.72 11.14
CA ALA A 39 -1.75 12.03 11.53
C ALA A 39 -0.74 12.62 12.52
N ASP A 40 -0.09 13.72 12.13
CA ASP A 40 0.79 14.49 13.00
C ASP A 40 -0.10 15.25 14.01
N GLY A 41 -0.37 14.61 15.15
CA GLY A 41 -1.11 15.19 16.27
C GLY A 41 -0.28 16.15 17.11
#